data_AF-A0A3G8R193-F1
#
_entry.id   AF-A0A3G8R193-F1
#
_cell.length_a   1.000
_cell.length_b   1.000
_cell.length_c   1.000
_cell.angle_alpha   90.00
_cell.angle_beta   90.00
_cell.angle_gamma   90.00
#
_symmetry.space_group_name_H-M   'P 1'
#
loop_
_entity.id
_entity.type
_entity.pdbx_description
1 polymer ?
#
loop_
_entity_poly.entity_id
_entity_poly.type
_entity_poly.pdbx_seq_one_letter_code
_entity_poly.pdbx_strand_id
1 'polypeptide(L)'
;MNSSGLFKDLIRHEFRNKGSWRKQSRNRLPRSWRLVYFSLFLIAAFAISLYFALHNQLELTRLWYVTLGLPYMIVFMGVGTLRREWENDTYGWWLTLPYPRMWLISAKWIAAILQTIVVILILFVVGSLYALFISSTIQAYTFADAASFMIAGLNWFVMIIGFTPLVIAVGLLTASTKYSTLRPLSPILWILLMGGGSIFYWSGDQRIYEQFDRVQNGHWFPFTWHFPVAVLISWVAAYALIRLNAYLLEKKLSI
;
A
#
# COMPACT_ATOMS: atom_id res chain seq x y z
N MET A 1 31.79 -9.25 -11.03
CA MET A 1 30.37 -8.90 -11.25
C MET A 1 30.04 -7.68 -10.41
N ASN A 2 29.47 -6.62 -11.00
CA ASN A 2 29.22 -5.36 -10.28
C ASN A 2 28.13 -5.55 -9.22
N SER A 3 28.40 -5.06 -8.01
CA SER A 3 27.52 -5.16 -6.84
C SER A 3 26.13 -4.53 -7.07
N SER A 4 26.04 -3.54 -7.97
CA SER A 4 24.79 -2.90 -8.40
C SER A 4 23.87 -3.82 -9.23
N GLY A 5 24.44 -4.69 -10.08
CA GLY A 5 23.67 -5.64 -10.88
C GLY A 5 22.97 -6.69 -10.03
N LEU A 6 23.70 -7.21 -9.03
CA LEU A 6 23.18 -8.20 -8.08
C LEU A 6 22.04 -7.64 -7.23
N PHE A 7 22.15 -6.40 -6.74
CA PHE A 7 21.09 -5.77 -5.97
C PHE A 7 19.81 -5.54 -6.79
N LYS A 8 19.95 -5.13 -8.05
CA LYS A 8 18.83 -5.01 -8.98
C LYS A 8 18.13 -6.36 -9.21
N ASP A 9 18.89 -7.43 -9.32
CA ASP A 9 18.33 -8.78 -9.49
C ASP A 9 17.58 -9.24 -8.23
N LEU A 10 18.06 -8.92 -7.04
CA LEU A 10 17.33 -9.14 -5.78
C LEU A 10 16.00 -8.39 -5.78
N ILE A 11 15.98 -7.09 -6.12
CA ILE A 11 14.74 -6.31 -6.21
C ILE A 11 13.79 -6.93 -7.23
N ARG A 12 14.29 -7.33 -8.41
CA ARG A 12 13.47 -7.95 -9.47
C ARG A 12 12.89 -9.28 -9.01
N HIS A 13 13.66 -10.08 -8.29
CA HIS A 13 13.21 -11.35 -7.72
C HIS A 13 12.06 -11.12 -6.72
N GLU A 14 12.25 -10.20 -5.78
CA GLU A 14 11.24 -9.83 -4.78
C GLU A 14 9.99 -9.23 -5.43
N PHE A 15 10.16 -8.37 -6.43
CA PHE A 15 9.07 -7.74 -7.17
C PHE A 15 8.20 -8.76 -7.90
N ARG A 16 8.82 -9.78 -8.51
CA ARG A 16 8.10 -10.86 -9.21
C ARG A 16 7.31 -11.77 -8.26
N ASN A 17 7.55 -11.67 -6.96
CA ASN A 17 6.77 -12.35 -5.94
C ASN A 17 6.74 -13.89 -6.11
N LYS A 18 7.78 -14.47 -6.71
CA LYS A 18 7.87 -15.90 -7.02
C LYS A 18 8.30 -16.68 -5.77
N GLY A 19 7.35 -16.95 -4.88
CA GLY A 19 7.56 -17.81 -3.71
C GLY A 19 7.35 -19.30 -4.02
N SER A 20 7.94 -20.15 -3.19
CA SER A 20 7.69 -21.60 -3.14
C SER A 20 6.20 -21.89 -2.94
N TRP A 21 5.54 -22.40 -3.98
CA TRP A 21 4.10 -22.73 -3.99
C TRP A 21 3.76 -23.95 -3.11
N ARG A 22 4.76 -24.63 -2.56
CA ARG A 22 4.64 -25.98 -1.96
C ARG A 22 3.70 -26.04 -0.76
N LYS A 23 3.59 -24.97 0.03
CA LYS A 23 2.68 -24.88 1.20
C LYS A 23 1.45 -23.99 0.97
N GLN A 24 1.44 -23.17 -0.09
CA GLN A 24 0.30 -22.28 -0.40
C GLN A 24 -0.94 -23.01 -0.91
N SER A 25 -0.83 -24.27 -1.35
CA SER A 25 -1.96 -25.01 -1.95
C SER A 25 -2.91 -25.65 -0.95
N ARG A 26 -2.58 -25.68 0.36
CA ARG A 26 -3.30 -26.56 1.30
C ARG A 26 -4.73 -26.14 1.65
N ASN A 27 -5.12 -24.87 1.44
CA ASN A 27 -6.46 -24.34 1.77
C ASN A 27 -6.85 -23.11 0.94
N ARG A 28 -6.46 -23.03 -0.34
CA ARG A 28 -6.80 -21.87 -1.18
C ARG A 28 -8.02 -22.16 -2.05
N LEU A 29 -9.03 -21.28 -1.93
CA LEU A 29 -10.13 -21.18 -2.91
C LEU A 29 -9.55 -21.23 -4.34
N PRO A 30 -10.13 -22.05 -5.24
CA PRO A 30 -9.70 -22.15 -6.63
C PRO A 30 -9.61 -20.77 -7.27
N ARG A 31 -8.66 -20.55 -8.20
CA ARG A 31 -8.50 -19.26 -8.89
C ARG A 31 -9.81 -18.80 -9.53
N SER A 32 -10.58 -19.72 -10.09
CA SER A 32 -11.90 -19.46 -10.68
C SER A 32 -12.87 -18.84 -9.68
N TRP A 33 -12.98 -19.39 -8.46
CA TRP A 33 -13.87 -18.84 -7.44
C TRP A 33 -13.45 -17.45 -6.97
N ARG A 34 -12.13 -17.18 -6.87
CA ARG A 34 -11.63 -15.83 -6.55
C ARG A 34 -12.00 -14.83 -7.63
N LEU A 35 -11.88 -15.23 -8.90
CA LEU A 35 -12.28 -14.39 -10.03
C LEU A 35 -13.79 -14.13 -10.00
N VAL A 36 -14.60 -15.14 -9.69
CA VAL A 36 -16.06 -14.99 -9.56
C VAL A 36 -16.40 -14.00 -8.45
N TYR A 37 -15.86 -14.18 -7.24
CA TYR A 37 -16.13 -13.26 -6.12
C TYR A 37 -15.65 -11.83 -6.42
N PHE A 38 -14.47 -11.69 -7.02
CA PHE A 38 -13.95 -10.39 -7.42
C PHE A 38 -14.81 -9.72 -8.50
N SER A 39 -15.27 -10.48 -9.49
CA SER A 39 -16.14 -9.98 -10.55
C SER A 39 -17.51 -9.58 -10.01
N LEU A 40 -18.10 -10.38 -9.12
CA LEU A 40 -19.35 -10.03 -8.45
C LEU A 40 -19.23 -8.74 -7.63
N PHE A 41 -18.13 -8.58 -6.90
CA PHE A 41 -17.85 -7.35 -6.16
C PHE A 41 -17.73 -6.14 -7.09
N LEU A 42 -17.00 -6.26 -8.20
CA LEU A 42 -16.86 -5.18 -9.18
C LEU A 42 -18.19 -4.81 -9.84
N ILE A 43 -19.00 -5.82 -10.23
CA ILE A 43 -20.33 -5.60 -10.81
C ILE A 43 -21.24 -4.90 -9.81
N ALA A 44 -21.25 -5.34 -8.55
CA ALA A 44 -22.05 -4.72 -7.50
C ALA A 44 -21.61 -3.27 -7.25
N ALA A 45 -20.30 -3.02 -7.12
CA ALA A 45 -19.76 -1.68 -6.94
C ALA A 45 -20.16 -0.75 -8.10
N PHE A 46 -20.01 -1.24 -9.34
CA PHE A 46 -20.37 -0.50 -10.55
C PHE A 46 -21.87 -0.22 -10.65
N ALA A 47 -22.72 -1.21 -10.34
CA ALA A 47 -24.17 -1.04 -10.37
C ALA A 47 -24.66 -0.04 -9.32
N ILE A 48 -24.11 -0.11 -8.10
CA ILE A 48 -24.44 0.82 -7.02
C ILE A 48 -24.01 2.24 -7.39
N SER A 49 -22.77 2.43 -7.84
CA SER A 49 -22.29 3.76 -8.22
C SER A 49 -23.06 4.33 -9.42
N LEU A 50 -23.40 3.49 -10.40
CA LEU A 50 -24.23 3.91 -11.54
C LEU A 50 -25.65 4.30 -11.10
N TYR A 51 -26.26 3.57 -10.17
CA TYR A 51 -27.57 3.90 -9.62
C TYR A 51 -27.56 5.30 -8.97
N PHE A 52 -26.57 5.60 -8.13
CA PHE A 52 -26.45 6.93 -7.53
C PHE A 52 -26.13 8.02 -8.55
N ALA A 53 -25.37 7.70 -9.60
CA ALA A 53 -25.09 8.63 -10.69
C ALA A 53 -26.35 9.01 -11.48
N LEU A 54 -27.21 8.04 -11.78
CA LEU A 54 -28.48 8.28 -12.49
C LEU A 54 -29.46 9.14 -11.69
N HIS A 55 -29.36 9.15 -10.36
CA HIS A 55 -30.17 9.99 -9.47
C HIS A 55 -29.51 11.32 -9.11
N ASN A 56 -28.38 11.68 -9.76
CA ASN A 56 -27.61 12.90 -9.50
C ASN A 56 -27.16 13.06 -8.03
N GLN A 57 -26.99 11.94 -7.32
CA GLN A 57 -26.56 11.92 -5.92
C GLN A 57 -25.08 11.53 -5.77
N LEU A 58 -24.43 11.12 -6.85
CA LEU A 58 -23.03 10.71 -6.83
C LEU A 58 -22.11 11.91 -7.03
N GLU A 59 -21.36 12.28 -5.99
CA GLU A 59 -20.17 13.11 -6.13
C GLU A 59 -19.00 12.22 -6.56
N LEU A 60 -18.48 12.40 -7.79
CA LEU A 60 -17.43 11.53 -8.34
C LEU A 60 -16.21 11.46 -7.43
N THR A 61 -15.79 12.59 -6.86
CA THR A 61 -14.64 12.72 -5.97
C THR A 61 -14.71 11.79 -4.75
N ARG A 62 -15.91 11.50 -4.25
CA ARG A 62 -16.12 10.57 -3.11
C ARG A 62 -15.79 9.12 -3.44
N LEU A 63 -15.73 8.73 -4.72
CA LEU A 63 -15.34 7.37 -5.10
C LEU A 63 -13.90 7.05 -4.65
N TRP A 64 -13.04 8.05 -4.47
CA TRP A 64 -11.70 7.83 -3.92
C TRP A 64 -11.71 7.36 -2.46
N TYR A 65 -12.82 7.49 -1.71
CA TYR A 65 -12.90 6.98 -0.34
C TYR A 65 -12.75 5.46 -0.24
N VAL A 66 -13.04 4.71 -1.31
CA VAL A 66 -12.74 3.27 -1.38
C VAL A 66 -11.26 3.00 -1.14
N THR A 67 -10.39 3.97 -1.44
CA THR A 67 -8.94 3.86 -1.27
C THR A 67 -8.43 4.21 0.13
N LEU A 68 -9.30 4.57 1.09
CA LEU A 68 -8.92 4.73 2.50
C LEU A 68 -8.40 3.41 3.11
N GLY A 69 -8.72 2.26 2.51
CA GLY A 69 -8.13 0.97 2.87
C GLY A 69 -6.66 0.80 2.46
N LEU A 70 -6.12 1.65 1.56
CA LEU A 70 -4.77 1.47 0.99
C LEU A 70 -3.66 1.51 2.04
N PRO A 71 -3.60 2.44 3.01
CA PRO A 71 -2.55 2.44 4.01
C PRO A 71 -2.46 1.12 4.79
N TYR A 72 -3.60 0.51 5.14
CA TYR A 72 -3.63 -0.81 5.78
C TYR A 72 -3.10 -1.90 4.84
N MET A 73 -3.55 -1.90 3.58
CA MET A 73 -3.05 -2.84 2.58
C MET A 73 -1.53 -2.74 2.43
N ILE A 74 -0.97 -1.53 2.44
CA ILE A 74 0.48 -1.28 2.34
C ILE A 74 1.22 -1.84 3.56
N VAL A 75 0.69 -1.68 4.77
CA VAL A 75 1.23 -2.33 5.99
C VAL A 75 1.28 -3.84 5.81
N PHE A 76 0.17 -4.44 5.34
CA PHE A 76 0.09 -5.89 5.12
C PHE A 76 1.02 -6.38 4.00
N MET A 77 1.27 -5.57 2.97
CA MET A 77 2.29 -5.88 1.96
C MET A 77 3.67 -5.96 2.60
N GLY A 78 4.04 -4.98 3.45
CA GLY A 78 5.28 -4.99 4.22
C GLY A 78 5.41 -6.24 5.10
N VAL A 79 4.41 -6.50 5.95
CA VAL A 79 4.37 -7.69 6.82
C VAL A 79 4.47 -8.98 6.00
N GLY A 80 3.70 -9.05 4.92
CA GLY A 80 3.58 -10.22 4.06
C GLY A 80 4.87 -10.58 3.33
N THR A 81 5.71 -9.60 2.94
CA THR A 81 7.00 -9.90 2.28
C THR A 81 7.92 -10.74 3.14
N LEU A 82 8.00 -10.45 4.43
CA LEU A 82 8.87 -11.18 5.36
C LEU A 82 8.19 -12.43 5.89
N ARG A 83 6.92 -12.34 6.31
CA ARG A 83 6.15 -13.47 6.83
C ARG A 83 6.14 -14.68 5.90
N ARG A 84 6.13 -14.44 4.58
CA ARG A 84 6.16 -15.51 3.56
C ARG A 84 7.44 -16.33 3.58
N GLU A 85 8.58 -15.75 3.98
CA GLU A 85 9.83 -16.51 4.07
C GLU A 85 9.76 -17.56 5.19
N TRP A 86 9.11 -17.21 6.30
CA TRP A 86 8.89 -18.14 7.40
C TRP A 86 7.79 -19.17 7.08
N GLU A 87 6.67 -18.74 6.48
CA GLU A 87 5.58 -19.65 6.14
C GLU A 87 5.95 -20.69 5.06
N ASN A 88 6.89 -20.35 4.18
CA ASN A 88 7.36 -21.24 3.11
C ASN A 88 8.63 -22.01 3.48
N ASP A 89 9.14 -21.88 4.72
CA ASP A 89 10.44 -22.40 5.17
C ASP A 89 11.64 -21.95 4.32
N THR A 90 11.52 -20.84 3.60
CA THR A 90 12.59 -20.28 2.75
C THR A 90 13.48 -19.30 3.51
N TYR A 91 13.13 -18.96 4.76
CA TYR A 91 13.91 -18.08 5.63
C TYR A 91 15.36 -18.55 5.80
N GLY A 92 15.61 -19.87 5.91
CA GLY A 92 16.94 -20.44 6.06
C GLY A 92 17.82 -20.16 4.84
N TRP A 93 17.31 -20.41 3.63
CA TRP A 93 18.02 -20.11 2.37
C TRP A 93 18.27 -18.61 2.22
N TRP A 94 17.26 -17.80 2.52
CA TRP A 94 17.37 -16.34 2.40
C TRP A 94 18.42 -15.77 3.36
N LEU A 95 18.49 -16.27 4.60
CA LEU A 95 19.47 -15.85 5.60
C LEU A 95 20.87 -16.42 5.35
N THR A 96 21.04 -17.50 4.60
CA THR A 96 22.38 -18.02 4.27
C THR A 96 23.03 -17.35 3.07
N LEU A 97 22.29 -16.50 2.33
CA LEU A 97 22.87 -15.73 1.24
C LEU A 97 24.05 -14.86 1.74
N PRO A 98 25.19 -14.82 1.01
CA PRO A 98 26.39 -14.09 1.40
C PRO A 98 26.24 -12.57 1.14
N TYR A 99 25.12 -11.99 1.56
CA TYR A 99 24.82 -10.58 1.42
C TYR A 99 24.52 -9.96 2.79
N PRO A 100 24.87 -8.67 2.99
CA PRO A 100 24.54 -7.99 4.24
C PRO A 100 23.02 -7.92 4.44
N ARG A 101 22.56 -8.07 5.68
CA ARG A 101 21.12 -8.07 6.02
C ARG A 101 20.40 -6.80 5.55
N MET A 102 21.11 -5.67 5.60
CA MET A 102 20.63 -4.40 5.05
C MET A 102 20.23 -4.50 3.59
N TRP A 103 21.00 -5.20 2.74
CA TRP A 103 20.69 -5.34 1.32
C TRP A 103 19.47 -6.22 1.10
N LEU A 104 19.41 -7.34 1.80
CA LEU A 104 18.28 -8.27 1.68
C LEU A 104 16.95 -7.62 2.06
N ILE A 105 16.93 -6.86 3.16
CA ILE A 105 15.72 -6.16 3.62
C ILE A 105 15.40 -4.96 2.72
N SER A 106 16.41 -4.20 2.30
CA SER A 106 16.21 -3.06 1.40
C SER A 106 15.66 -3.51 0.05
N ALA A 107 16.06 -4.68 -0.46
CA ALA A 107 15.51 -5.24 -1.68
C ALA A 107 14.00 -5.54 -1.54
N LYS A 108 13.59 -6.15 -0.41
CA LYS A 108 12.16 -6.39 -0.10
C LYS A 108 11.38 -5.08 0.04
N TRP A 109 11.96 -4.10 0.72
CA TRP A 109 11.38 -2.77 0.93
C TRP A 109 11.14 -2.05 -0.40
N ILE A 110 12.16 -1.94 -1.26
CA ILE A 110 12.04 -1.29 -2.58
C ILE A 110 11.06 -2.05 -3.47
N ALA A 111 11.13 -3.39 -3.50
CA ALA A 111 10.20 -4.19 -4.28
C ALA A 111 8.73 -3.97 -3.84
N ALA A 112 8.47 -3.90 -2.54
CA ALA A 112 7.14 -3.61 -2.01
C ALA A 112 6.69 -2.17 -2.37
N ILE A 113 7.57 -1.17 -2.29
CA ILE A 113 7.27 0.20 -2.75
C ILE A 113 6.85 0.21 -4.22
N LEU A 114 7.63 -0.45 -5.09
CA LEU A 114 7.33 -0.54 -6.52
C LEU A 114 6.00 -1.25 -6.78
N GLN A 115 5.70 -2.33 -6.06
CA GLN A 115 4.41 -3.02 -6.17
C GLN A 115 3.26 -2.10 -5.75
N THR A 116 3.41 -1.35 -4.65
CA THR A 116 2.41 -0.38 -4.19
C THR A 116 2.18 0.71 -5.24
N ILE A 117 3.25 1.27 -5.83
CA ILE A 117 3.14 2.27 -6.90
C ILE A 117 2.36 1.69 -8.08
N VAL A 118 2.65 0.47 -8.51
CA VAL A 118 1.90 -0.19 -9.60
C VAL A 118 0.42 -0.35 -9.26
N VAL A 119 0.08 -0.78 -8.04
CA VAL A 119 -1.32 -0.90 -7.60
C VAL A 119 -2.02 0.45 -7.61
N ILE A 120 -1.38 1.50 -7.09
CA ILE A 120 -1.93 2.86 -7.08
C ILE A 120 -2.15 3.38 -8.51
N LEU A 121 -1.20 3.17 -9.41
CA LEU A 121 -1.34 3.56 -10.82
C LEU A 121 -2.51 2.84 -11.50
N ILE A 122 -2.68 1.55 -11.25
CA ILE A 122 -3.82 0.78 -11.79
C ILE A 122 -5.14 1.35 -11.27
N LEU A 123 -5.25 1.61 -9.96
CA LEU A 123 -6.45 2.21 -9.36
C LEU A 123 -6.74 3.59 -9.94
N PHE A 124 -5.71 4.41 -10.12
CA PHE A 124 -5.83 5.74 -10.73
C PHE A 124 -6.37 5.66 -12.16
N VAL A 125 -5.78 4.80 -13.00
CA VAL A 125 -6.20 4.62 -14.40
C VAL A 125 -7.63 4.10 -14.48
N VAL A 126 -7.96 3.05 -13.72
CA VAL A 126 -9.32 2.47 -13.72
C VAL A 126 -10.36 3.48 -13.24
N GLY A 127 -10.09 4.19 -12.15
CA GLY A 127 -10.97 5.24 -11.65
C GLY A 127 -11.15 6.37 -12.66
N SER A 128 -10.07 6.80 -13.31
CA SER A 128 -10.10 7.88 -14.31
C SER A 128 -10.93 7.49 -15.54
N LEU A 129 -10.76 6.26 -16.04
CA LEU A 129 -11.57 5.72 -17.14
C LEU A 129 -13.06 5.65 -16.75
N TYR A 130 -13.35 5.27 -15.51
CA TYR A 130 -14.72 5.23 -15.00
C TYR A 130 -15.36 6.62 -14.92
N ALA A 131 -14.64 7.64 -14.44
CA ALA A 131 -15.11 9.02 -14.39
C ALA A 131 -15.37 9.59 -15.80
N LEU A 132 -14.50 9.28 -16.77
CA LEU A 132 -14.72 9.63 -18.18
C LEU A 132 -15.94 8.93 -18.78
N PHE A 133 -16.19 7.68 -18.41
CA PHE A 133 -17.39 6.96 -18.82
C PHE A 133 -18.67 7.61 -18.28
N ILE A 134 -18.71 7.97 -16.99
CA ILE A 134 -19.87 8.65 -16.40
C ILE A 134 -20.12 10.00 -17.08
N SER A 135 -19.09 10.84 -17.18
CA SER A 135 -19.19 12.19 -17.75
C SER A 135 -19.52 12.22 -19.25
N SER A 136 -19.23 11.16 -20.00
CA SER A 136 -19.63 11.04 -21.41
C SER A 136 -21.03 10.47 -21.61
N THR A 137 -21.57 9.73 -20.64
CA THR A 137 -22.83 8.98 -20.80
C THR A 137 -24.01 9.65 -20.10
N ILE A 138 -23.78 10.33 -18.97
CA ILE A 138 -24.84 10.90 -18.12
C ILE A 138 -24.79 12.42 -18.20
N GLN A 139 -25.87 13.04 -18.70
CA GLN A 139 -25.95 14.49 -18.96
C GLN A 139 -25.71 15.38 -17.73
N ALA A 140 -25.96 14.86 -16.53
CA ALA A 140 -25.76 15.60 -15.28
C ALA A 140 -24.27 15.82 -14.93
N TYR A 141 -23.36 15.11 -15.59
CA TYR A 141 -21.93 15.17 -15.33
C TYR A 141 -21.18 15.75 -16.52
N THR A 142 -20.22 16.61 -16.23
CA THR A 142 -19.41 17.29 -17.22
C THR A 142 -17.98 16.72 -17.26
N PHE A 143 -17.25 16.99 -18.34
CA PHE A 143 -15.82 16.68 -18.40
C PHE A 143 -14.99 17.45 -17.35
N ALA A 144 -15.49 18.60 -16.88
CA ALA A 144 -14.85 19.32 -15.78
C ALA A 144 -14.91 18.51 -14.47
N ASP A 145 -16.01 17.81 -14.21
CA ASP A 145 -16.15 16.94 -13.03
C ASP A 145 -15.18 15.76 -13.09
N ALA A 146 -14.99 15.18 -14.29
CA ALA A 146 -13.99 14.15 -14.52
C ALA A 146 -12.55 14.66 -14.32
N ALA A 147 -12.24 15.88 -14.77
CA ALA A 147 -10.94 16.50 -14.54
C ALA A 147 -10.68 16.76 -13.05
N SER A 148 -11.66 17.31 -12.33
CA SER A 148 -11.60 17.51 -10.88
C SER A 148 -11.41 16.19 -10.14
N PHE A 149 -12.10 15.12 -10.57
CA PHE A 149 -11.93 13.78 -10.04
C PHE A 149 -10.48 13.26 -10.21
N MET A 150 -9.88 13.46 -11.39
CA MET A 150 -8.49 13.05 -11.65
C MET A 150 -7.49 13.85 -10.82
N ILE A 151 -7.67 15.17 -10.71
CA ILE A 151 -6.80 16.04 -9.89
C ILE A 151 -6.89 15.62 -8.41
N ALA A 152 -8.10 15.38 -7.91
CA ALA A 152 -8.32 14.92 -6.55
C ALA A 152 -7.63 13.57 -6.27
N GLY A 153 -7.75 12.63 -7.21
CA GLY A 153 -7.09 11.33 -7.14
C GLY A 153 -5.57 11.45 -7.14
N LEU A 154 -5.01 12.31 -7.99
CA LEU A 154 -3.57 12.54 -8.08
C LEU A 154 -3.03 13.13 -6.77
N ASN A 155 -3.68 14.17 -6.24
CA ASN A 155 -3.31 14.78 -4.97
C ASN A 155 -3.34 13.74 -3.84
N TRP A 156 -4.43 12.96 -3.74
CA TRP A 156 -4.55 11.91 -2.73
C TRP A 156 -3.48 10.82 -2.85
N PHE A 157 -3.23 10.32 -4.05
CA PHE A 157 -2.23 9.26 -4.27
C PHE A 157 -0.80 9.74 -4.08
N VAL A 158 -0.48 11.01 -4.38
CA VAL A 158 0.83 11.60 -4.07
C VAL A 158 1.09 11.57 -2.56
N MET A 159 0.09 11.86 -1.72
CA MET A 159 0.23 11.72 -0.28
C MET A 159 0.53 10.28 0.12
N ILE A 160 -0.25 9.31 -0.38
CA ILE A 160 -0.05 7.89 -0.06
C ILE A 160 1.35 7.43 -0.49
N ILE A 161 1.77 7.75 -1.72
CA ILE A 161 3.09 7.39 -2.25
C ILE A 161 4.20 8.03 -1.40
N GLY A 162 4.05 9.29 -1.01
CA GLY A 162 5.02 10.00 -0.18
C GLY A 162 5.30 9.29 1.15
N PHE A 163 4.26 8.79 1.83
CA PHE A 163 4.40 8.10 3.11
C PHE A 163 4.59 6.57 3.00
N THR A 164 4.38 5.98 1.82
CA THR A 164 4.52 4.53 1.58
C THR A 164 5.85 3.94 2.08
N PRO A 165 7.02 4.59 1.88
CA PRO A 165 8.30 4.04 2.34
C PRO A 165 8.32 3.80 3.86
N LEU A 166 7.76 4.71 4.65
CA LEU A 166 7.65 4.55 6.11
C LEU A 166 6.69 3.42 6.47
N VAL A 167 5.50 3.42 5.87
CA VAL A 167 4.44 2.44 6.17
C VAL A 167 4.92 1.00 5.91
N ILE A 168 5.62 0.77 4.80
CA ILE A 168 6.21 -0.54 4.48
C ILE A 168 7.31 -0.90 5.48
N ALA A 169 8.17 0.06 5.87
CA ALA A 169 9.23 -0.19 6.85
C ALA A 169 8.68 -0.60 8.23
N VAL A 170 7.57 0.01 8.66
CA VAL A 170 6.86 -0.40 9.89
C VAL A 170 6.24 -1.80 9.73
N GLY A 171 5.64 -2.11 8.58
CA GLY A 171 5.13 -3.45 8.28
C GLY A 171 6.22 -4.52 8.34
N LEU A 172 7.40 -4.24 7.76
CA LEU A 172 8.58 -5.09 7.85
C LEU A 172 9.04 -5.27 9.30
N LEU A 173 9.12 -4.19 10.09
CA LEU A 173 9.48 -4.25 11.51
C LEU A 173 8.54 -5.16 12.29
N THR A 174 7.23 -4.99 12.08
CA THR A 174 6.20 -5.78 12.75
C THR A 174 6.37 -7.27 12.45
N ALA A 175 6.67 -7.64 11.21
CA ALA A 175 7.00 -9.02 10.88
C ALA A 175 8.32 -9.49 11.53
N SER A 176 9.39 -8.68 11.47
CA SER A 176 10.71 -9.05 12.00
C SER A 176 10.67 -9.31 13.51
N THR A 177 9.96 -8.47 14.27
CA THR A 177 9.85 -8.62 15.73
C THR A 177 9.27 -9.97 16.14
N LYS A 178 8.27 -10.48 15.41
CA LYS A 178 7.63 -11.78 15.67
C LYS A 178 8.60 -12.97 15.65
N TYR A 179 9.67 -12.86 14.86
CA TYR A 179 10.68 -13.91 14.65
C TYR A 179 12.03 -13.57 15.32
N SER A 180 12.02 -12.59 16.21
CA SER A 180 13.21 -12.15 16.95
C SER A 180 13.00 -12.30 18.46
N THR A 181 14.06 -12.09 19.24
CA THR A 181 14.00 -12.01 20.71
C THR A 181 13.04 -10.92 21.21
N LEU A 182 12.65 -9.96 20.34
CA LEU A 182 11.67 -8.91 20.64
C LEU A 182 10.21 -9.34 20.34
N ARG A 183 9.94 -10.63 20.23
CA ARG A 183 8.58 -11.18 20.03
C ARG A 183 7.52 -10.58 20.96
N PRO A 184 7.78 -10.28 22.25
CA PRO A 184 6.79 -9.66 23.13
C PRO A 184 6.28 -8.28 22.66
N LEU A 185 7.04 -7.56 21.81
CA LEU A 185 6.63 -6.27 21.25
C LEU A 185 5.66 -6.41 20.08
N SER A 186 5.55 -7.59 19.46
CA SER A 186 4.68 -7.81 18.30
C SER A 186 3.21 -7.41 18.54
N PRO A 187 2.52 -7.83 19.63
CA PRO A 187 1.14 -7.40 19.88
C PRO A 187 1.01 -5.88 20.06
N ILE A 188 1.99 -5.24 20.70
CA ILE A 188 2.01 -3.78 20.88
C ILE A 188 2.11 -3.07 19.52
N LEU A 189 2.99 -3.54 18.64
CA LEU A 189 3.11 -2.99 17.28
C LEU A 189 1.82 -3.16 16.47
N TRP A 190 1.11 -4.29 16.62
CA TRP A 190 -0.20 -4.48 15.97
C TRP A 190 -1.26 -3.52 16.51
N ILE A 191 -1.30 -3.30 17.83
CA ILE A 191 -2.22 -2.33 18.44
C ILE A 191 -1.90 -0.92 17.96
N LEU A 192 -0.62 -0.55 17.90
CA LEU A 192 -0.21 0.77 17.39
C LEU A 192 -0.55 0.95 15.91
N LEU A 193 -0.36 -0.09 15.08
CA LEU A 193 -0.67 -0.04 13.65
C LEU A 193 -2.17 0.03 13.39
N MET A 194 -2.94 -0.87 13.99
CA MET A 194 -4.38 -0.96 13.77
C MET A 194 -5.12 0.15 14.52
N GLY A 195 -4.80 0.33 15.80
CA GLY A 195 -5.38 1.39 16.64
C GLY A 195 -4.95 2.78 16.19
N GLY A 196 -3.68 2.99 15.85
CA GLY A 196 -3.21 4.28 15.32
C GLY A 196 -3.85 4.64 13.99
N GLY A 197 -4.00 3.67 13.08
CA GLY A 197 -4.77 3.86 11.85
C GLY A 197 -6.24 4.20 12.14
N SER A 198 -6.89 3.48 13.04
CA SER A 198 -8.30 3.71 13.38
C SER A 198 -8.52 5.06 14.05
N ILE A 199 -7.61 5.48 14.94
CA ILE A 199 -7.66 6.82 15.57
C ILE A 199 -7.43 7.90 14.52
N PHE A 200 -6.52 7.69 13.56
CA PHE A 200 -6.32 8.63 12.46
C PHE A 200 -7.58 8.83 11.62
N TYR A 201 -8.29 7.75 11.28
CA TYR A 201 -9.55 7.84 10.54
C TYR A 201 -10.69 8.41 11.40
N TRP A 202 -10.80 8.03 12.67
CA TRP A 202 -11.85 8.48 13.58
C TRP A 202 -11.71 9.96 13.97
N SER A 203 -10.51 10.40 14.34
CA SER A 203 -10.22 11.82 14.63
C SER A 203 -10.17 12.69 13.37
N GLY A 204 -10.07 12.07 12.20
CA GLY A 204 -10.07 12.70 10.90
C GLY A 204 -11.45 12.94 10.29
N ASP A 205 -12.54 12.52 10.91
CA ASP A 205 -13.88 12.56 10.29
C ASP A 205 -14.37 13.98 9.89
N GLN A 206 -13.78 15.04 10.47
CA GLN A 206 -13.99 16.41 9.98
C GLN A 206 -12.80 16.93 9.16
N ARG A 207 -11.57 16.70 9.63
CA ARG A 207 -10.37 17.27 9.00
C ARG A 207 -9.92 16.56 7.73
N ILE A 208 -10.06 15.24 7.64
CA ILE A 208 -9.77 14.46 6.43
C ILE A 208 -10.81 14.79 5.37
N TYR A 209 -12.09 14.86 5.74
CA TYR A 209 -13.16 15.28 4.83
C TYR A 209 -12.94 16.70 4.32
N GLU A 210 -12.63 17.67 5.20
CA GLU A 210 -12.26 19.03 4.81
C GLU A 210 -10.99 19.08 3.95
N GLN A 211 -9.97 18.24 4.22
CA GLN A 211 -8.75 18.21 3.41
C GLN A 211 -9.02 17.61 2.02
N PHE A 212 -9.89 16.60 1.93
CA PHE A 212 -10.40 16.05 0.67
C PHE A 212 -11.24 17.10 -0.08
N ASP A 213 -12.10 17.85 0.59
CA ASP A 213 -12.90 18.93 -0.01
C ASP A 213 -12.00 20.09 -0.48
N ARG A 214 -10.94 20.43 0.25
CA ARG A 214 -9.91 21.37 -0.24
C ARG A 214 -9.15 20.85 -1.46
N VAL A 215 -8.98 19.53 -1.56
CA VAL A 215 -8.42 18.84 -2.73
C VAL A 215 -9.41 18.79 -3.90
N GLN A 216 -10.73 18.92 -3.66
CA GLN A 216 -11.78 18.98 -4.69
C GLN A 216 -11.82 20.30 -5.48
N ASN A 217 -11.28 21.40 -4.95
CA ASN A 217 -11.32 22.72 -5.59
C ASN A 217 -10.46 22.86 -6.87
N GLY A 218 -10.06 21.75 -7.50
CA GLY A 218 -9.36 21.75 -8.80
C GLY A 218 -7.93 22.32 -8.77
N HIS A 219 -7.41 22.66 -7.58
CA HIS A 219 -6.05 23.16 -7.46
C HIS A 219 -5.04 22.04 -7.63
N TRP A 220 -4.13 22.25 -8.58
CA TRP A 220 -2.96 21.40 -8.75
C TRP A 220 -2.05 21.55 -7.53
N PHE A 221 -1.83 20.46 -6.81
CA PHE A 221 -0.90 20.38 -5.68
C PHE A 221 -1.23 21.33 -4.51
N PRO A 222 -2.33 21.11 -3.76
CA PRO A 222 -2.81 21.97 -2.69
C PRO A 222 -2.01 21.78 -1.38
N PHE A 223 -0.73 21.40 -1.47
CA PHE A 223 0.10 21.07 -0.32
C PHE A 223 0.95 22.27 0.10
N THR A 224 0.92 22.58 1.41
CA THR A 224 1.83 23.58 1.99
C THR A 224 3.24 22.99 2.18
N TRP A 225 4.24 23.84 2.46
CA TRP A 225 5.63 23.42 2.69
C TRP A 225 5.80 22.37 3.81
N HIS A 226 4.84 22.26 4.72
CA HIS A 226 4.82 21.23 5.75
C HIS A 226 4.75 19.81 5.19
N PHE A 227 4.08 19.62 4.04
CA PHE A 227 3.94 18.31 3.42
C PHE A 227 5.27 17.70 2.96
N PRO A 228 6.07 18.34 2.08
CA PRO A 228 7.36 17.77 1.66
C PRO A 228 8.32 17.59 2.84
N VAL A 229 8.31 18.49 3.83
CA VAL A 229 9.11 18.32 5.06
C VAL A 229 8.68 17.07 5.84
N ALA A 230 7.37 16.85 6.01
CA ALA A 230 6.86 15.65 6.67
C ALA A 230 7.23 14.37 5.90
N VAL A 231 7.16 14.40 4.57
CA VAL A 231 7.58 13.29 3.71
C VAL A 231 9.08 13.00 3.90
N LEU A 232 9.94 14.01 3.90
CA LEU A 232 11.38 13.85 4.13
C LEU A 232 11.67 13.26 5.52
N ILE A 233 11.02 13.76 6.57
CA ILE A 233 11.15 13.21 7.93
C ILE A 233 10.71 11.74 7.95
N SER A 234 9.61 11.41 7.26
CA SER A 234 9.12 10.04 7.17
C SER A 234 10.11 9.10 6.47
N TRP A 235 10.87 9.59 5.50
CA TRP A 235 11.89 8.81 4.79
C TRP A 235 13.13 8.57 5.66
N VAL A 236 13.55 9.58 6.43
CA VAL A 236 14.62 9.41 7.43
C VAL A 236 14.21 8.38 8.48
N ALA A 237 12.97 8.46 8.97
CA ALA A 237 12.41 7.47 9.88
C ALA A 237 12.36 6.07 9.24
N ALA A 238 11.93 5.97 7.98
CA ALA A 238 11.91 4.71 7.24
C ALA A 238 13.31 4.09 7.16
N TYR A 239 14.34 4.88 6.85
CA TYR A 239 15.72 4.42 6.82
C TYR A 239 16.18 3.87 8.18
N ALA A 240 15.88 4.58 9.28
CA ALA A 240 16.19 4.11 10.63
C ALA A 240 15.48 2.78 10.95
N LEU A 241 14.22 2.62 10.56
CA LEU A 241 13.47 1.38 10.74
C LEU A 241 14.04 0.22 9.90
N ILE A 242 14.47 0.46 8.66
CA ILE A 242 15.13 -0.57 7.84
C ILE A 242 16.46 -1.00 8.48
N ARG A 243 17.22 -0.05 9.05
CA ARG A 243 18.44 -0.37 9.79
C ARG A 243 18.17 -1.20 11.03
N LEU A 244 17.13 -0.86 11.79
CA LEU A 244 16.69 -1.65 12.95
C LEU A 244 16.27 -3.07 12.53
N ASN A 245 15.50 -3.19 11.44
CA ASN A 245 15.12 -4.49 10.88
C ASN A 245 16.34 -5.37 10.58
N ALA A 246 17.35 -4.81 9.92
CA ALA A 246 18.57 -5.55 9.59
C ALA A 246 19.32 -6.00 10.84
N TYR A 247 19.42 -5.14 11.85
CA TYR A 247 20.02 -5.48 13.13
C TYR A 247 19.28 -6.63 13.82
N LEU A 248 17.94 -6.61 13.84
CA LEU A 248 17.14 -7.67 14.45
C LEU A 248 17.36 -9.02 13.77
N LEU A 249 17.42 -9.04 12.45
CA LEU A 249 17.63 -10.27 11.68
C LEU A 249 19.08 -10.77 11.71
N GLU A 250 20.04 -9.90 12.03
CA GLU A 250 21.44 -10.30 12.17
C GLU A 250 21.77 -10.83 13.57
N LYS A 251 21.32 -10.12 14.62
CA LYS A 251 21.81 -10.32 16.00
C LYS A 251 20.77 -10.89 16.96
N LYS A 252 19.48 -10.84 16.62
CA LYS A 252 18.38 -11.11 17.56
C LYS A 252 17.38 -12.13 17.00
N LEU A 253 17.78 -12.94 16.04
CA LEU A 253 16.91 -13.95 15.45
C LEU A 253 16.70 -15.08 16.48
N SER A 254 15.45 -15.34 16.85
CA SER A 254 15.09 -16.45 17.74
C SER A 254 14.51 -17.57 16.87
N ILE A 255 15.28 -18.65 16.69
CA ILE A 255 14.84 -19.87 15.99
C ILE A 255 14.08 -20.74 16.98
#